data_AF-A0A947II86-F1
#
_entry.id   AF-A0A947II86-F1
#
_cell.length_a   1.000
_cell.length_b   1.000
_cell.length_c   1.000
_cell.angle_alpha   90.00
_cell.angle_beta   90.00
_cell.angle_gamma   90.00
#
_symmetry.space_group_name_H-M   'P 1'
#
loop_
_entity.id
_entity.type
_entity.pdbx_description
1 polymer ?
#
loop_
_entity_poly.entity_id
_entity_poly.type
_entity_poly.pdbx_seq_one_letter_code
_entity_poly.pdbx_strand_id
1 'polypeptide(L)'
;QDPATTQMLTDLGWLCIDLQYACTTLQMIAAAMVGLADKREVPLFPRWACYVTIWCGLSFLPASLTGVLKTGPFAWDGMLSYYIPYACWLGWYTIASTYMIKEVKRRQKASEATPEYNPSLSKA
;
A
#
# COMPACT_ATOMS: atom_id res chain seq x y z
N GLN A 1 22.74 4.36 29.48
CA GLN A 1 22.58 3.28 28.48
C GLN A 1 23.73 3.39 27.51
N ASP A 2 24.26 2.26 27.05
CA ASP A 2 25.32 2.25 26.04
C ASP A 2 24.70 2.61 24.67
N PRO A 3 25.15 3.69 24.00
CA PRO A 3 24.62 4.12 22.71
C PRO A 3 24.60 3.02 21.64
N ALA A 4 25.58 2.11 21.68
CA ALA A 4 25.68 1.01 20.73
C ALA A 4 24.50 0.03 20.85
N THR A 5 24.04 -0.25 22.08
CA THR A 5 22.87 -1.11 22.30
C THR A 5 21.59 -0.47 21.75
N THR A 6 21.40 0.84 21.95
CA THR A 6 20.23 1.56 21.43
C THR A 6 20.23 1.61 19.90
N GLN A 7 21.40 1.82 19.29
CA GLN A 7 21.55 1.80 17.84
C GLN A 7 21.23 0.42 17.26
N MET A 8 21.79 -0.64 17.83
CA MET A 8 21.52 -2.02 17.39
C MET A 8 20.03 -2.37 17.47
N LEU A 9 19.34 -1.98 18.54
CA LEU A 9 17.90 -2.22 18.68
C LEU A 9 17.08 -1.42 17.65
N THR A 10 17.50 -0.21 17.33
CA THR A 10 16.85 0.64 16.31
C THR A 10 17.01 0.02 14.92
N ASP A 11 18.22 -0.40 14.57
CA ASP A 11 18.53 -1.03 13.29
C ASP A 11 17.79 -2.36 13.13
N LEU A 12 17.71 -3.16 14.20
CA LEU A 12 16.93 -4.40 14.21
C LEU A 12 15.44 -4.15 13.99
N GLY A 13 14.87 -3.14 14.64
CA GLY A 13 13.47 -2.76 14.47
C GLY A 13 13.15 -2.38 13.03
N TRP A 14 14.02 -1.60 12.40
CA TRP A 14 13.87 -1.21 11.00
C TRP A 14 14.05 -2.37 10.02
N LEU A 15 15.05 -3.23 10.23
CA LEU A 15 15.26 -4.42 9.38
C LEU A 15 14.07 -5.39 9.43
N CYS A 16 13.42 -5.53 10.59
CA CYS A 16 12.19 -6.33 10.73
C CYS A 16 11.03 -5.74 9.92
N ILE A 17 10.89 -4.41 9.90
CA ILE A 17 9.88 -3.72 9.09
C ILE A 17 10.17 -3.93 7.60
N ASP A 18 11.43 -3.76 7.20
CA ASP A 18 11.85 -3.92 5.82
C ASP A 18 11.62 -5.36 5.33
N LEU A 19 11.74 -6.38 6.18
CA LEU A 19 11.48 -7.76 5.78
C LEU A 19 10.08 -7.97 5.15
N GLN A 20 9.13 -7.10 5.46
CA GLN A 20 7.77 -7.14 4.93
C GLN A 20 7.64 -6.56 3.51
N TYR A 21 8.68 -5.95 2.93
CA TYR A 21 8.60 -5.28 1.61
C TYR A 21 8.12 -6.23 0.51
N ALA A 22 8.49 -7.51 0.56
CA ALA A 22 8.13 -8.48 -0.47
C ALA A 22 6.62 -8.74 -0.50
N CYS A 23 6.01 -8.87 0.69
CA CYS A 23 4.57 -9.02 0.83
C CYS A 23 3.83 -7.76 0.38
N THR A 24 4.31 -6.57 0.77
CA THR A 24 3.72 -5.30 0.35
C THR A 24 3.83 -5.10 -1.16
N THR A 25 4.97 -5.43 -1.76
CA THR A 25 5.17 -5.37 -3.22
C THR A 25 4.16 -6.27 -3.93
N LEU A 26 4.04 -7.53 -3.50
CA LEU A 26 3.08 -8.47 -4.07
C LEU A 26 1.64 -7.96 -3.94
N GLN A 27 1.27 -7.43 -2.77
CA GLN A 27 -0.03 -6.83 -2.53
C GLN A 27 -0.30 -5.65 -3.48
N MET A 28 0.68 -4.77 -3.67
CA MET A 28 0.56 -3.59 -4.53
C MET A 28 0.39 -3.97 -6.00
N ILE A 29 1.20 -4.90 -6.50
CA ILE A 29 1.08 -5.40 -7.87
C ILE A 29 -0.30 -6.07 -8.07
N ALA A 30 -0.73 -6.92 -7.14
CA ALA A 30 -2.04 -7.55 -7.21
C ALA A 30 -3.18 -6.52 -7.20
N ALA A 31 -3.12 -5.53 -6.31
CA ALA A 31 -4.13 -4.47 -6.22
C ALA A 31 -4.20 -3.62 -7.51
N ALA A 32 -3.05 -3.29 -8.09
CA ALA A 32 -2.99 -2.56 -9.36
C ALA A 32 -3.57 -3.36 -10.51
N MET A 33 -3.26 -4.66 -10.60
CA MET A 33 -3.79 -5.55 -11.64
C MET A 33 -5.31 -5.68 -11.54
N VAL A 34 -5.84 -5.87 -10.32
CA VAL A 34 -7.29 -5.90 -10.09
C VAL A 34 -7.93 -4.56 -10.45
N GLY A 35 -7.31 -3.43 -10.06
CA GLY A 35 -7.80 -2.10 -10.40
C GLY A 35 -7.78 -1.81 -11.91
N LEU A 36 -6.78 -2.27 -12.65
CA LEU A 36 -6.71 -2.12 -14.11
C LEU A 36 -7.71 -3.02 -14.85
N ALA A 37 -8.06 -4.17 -14.27
CA ALA A 37 -9.07 -5.10 -14.76
C ALA A 37 -10.51 -4.68 -14.42
N ASP A 38 -10.69 -3.70 -13.53
CA ASP A 38 -12.01 -3.18 -13.16
C ASP A 38 -12.68 -2.48 -14.36
N LYS A 39 -13.86 -2.98 -14.75
CA LYS A 39 -14.67 -2.49 -15.89
C LYS A 39 -15.96 -1.78 -15.43
N ARG A 40 -16.11 -1.51 -14.13
CA ARG A 40 -17.28 -0.78 -13.60
C ARG A 40 -17.31 0.65 -14.15
N GLU A 41 -18.51 1.23 -14.24
CA GLU A 41 -18.69 2.64 -14.63
C GLU A 41 -17.96 3.60 -13.68
N VAL A 42 -17.95 3.27 -12.39
CA VAL A 42 -17.16 3.96 -11.36
C VAL A 42 -16.13 2.95 -10.82
N PRO A 43 -14.88 2.97 -11.33
CA PRO A 43 -13.85 2.04 -10.90
C PRO A 43 -13.38 2.35 -9.47
N LEU A 44 -12.91 1.32 -8.77
CA LEU A 44 -12.41 1.46 -7.39
C LEU A 44 -11.20 2.39 -7.30
N PHE A 45 -10.23 2.18 -8.19
CA PHE A 45 -9.04 3.02 -8.34
C PHE A 45 -9.02 3.62 -9.74
N PRO A 46 -8.70 4.92 -9.89
CA PRO A 46 -8.46 5.48 -11.21
C PRO A 46 -7.20 4.86 -11.81
N ARG A 47 -7.15 4.75 -13.14
CA ARG A 47 -6.05 4.05 -13.85
C ARG A 47 -4.66 4.61 -13.51
N TRP A 48 -4.54 5.93 -13.34
CA TRP A 48 -3.29 6.57 -12.94
C TRP A 48 -2.79 6.09 -11.57
N ALA A 49 -3.69 5.87 -10.60
CA ALA A 49 -3.32 5.38 -9.27
C ALA A 49 -2.85 3.93 -9.32
N CYS A 50 -3.38 3.12 -10.24
CA CYS A 50 -2.87 1.77 -10.48
C CYS A 50 -1.43 1.80 -11.05
N TYR A 51 -1.12 2.71 -11.99
CA TYR A 51 0.24 2.86 -12.48
C TYR A 51 1.20 3.34 -11.39
N VAL A 52 0.80 4.31 -10.56
CA VAL A 52 1.58 4.76 -9.40
C VAL A 52 1.82 3.59 -8.43
N THR A 53 0.81 2.75 -8.19
CA THR A 53 0.93 1.55 -7.35
C THR A 53 1.99 0.58 -7.88
N ILE A 54 2.02 0.34 -9.19
CA ILE A 54 3.04 -0.52 -9.82
C ILE A 54 4.43 0.09 -9.66
N TRP A 55 4.58 1.40 -9.94
CA TRP A 55 5.84 2.11 -9.78
C TRP A 55 6.36 2.07 -8.35
N CYS A 56 5.50 2.30 -7.36
CA CYS A 56 5.86 2.22 -5.95
C CYS A 56 6.26 0.79 -5.56
N GLY A 57 5.58 -0.25 -6.06
CA GLY A 57 5.98 -1.64 -5.84
C GLY A 57 7.37 -1.95 -6.39
N LEU A 58 7.67 -1.48 -7.61
CA LEU A 58 9.00 -1.66 -8.22
C LEU A 58 10.10 -0.88 -7.49
N SER A 59 9.76 0.24 -6.85
CA SER A 59 10.72 1.04 -6.06
C SER A 59 11.26 0.30 -4.83
N PHE A 60 10.60 -0.78 -4.38
CA PHE A 60 11.10 -1.62 -3.29
C PHE A 60 12.17 -2.62 -3.74
N LEU A 61 12.35 -2.88 -5.04
CA LEU A 61 13.38 -3.79 -5.52
C LEU A 61 14.80 -3.28 -5.19
N PRO A 62 15.17 -2.01 -5.44
CA PRO A 62 16.45 -1.47 -4.97
C PRO A 62 16.57 -1.41 -3.45
N ALA A 63 15.46 -1.22 -2.73
CA ALA A 63 15.44 -1.22 -1.27
C ALA A 63 15.92 -2.57 -0.70
N SER A 64 15.63 -3.70 -1.37
CA SER A 64 16.10 -5.02 -0.96
C SER A 64 17.63 -5.17 -0.91
N LEU A 65 18.37 -4.28 -1.58
CA LEU A 65 19.84 -4.29 -1.62
C LEU A 65 20.49 -3.57 -0.42
N THR A 66 19.71 -2.89 0.44
CA THR A 66 20.23 -2.17 1.62
C THR A 66 20.97 -3.08 2.59
N GLY A 67 20.50 -4.31 2.76
CA GLY A 67 21.15 -5.29 3.64
C GLY A 67 22.50 -5.79 3.11
N VAL A 68 22.80 -5.58 1.82
CA VAL A 68 24.00 -6.10 1.15
C VAL A 68 25.03 -5.00 0.92
N LEU A 69 24.59 -3.81 0.49
CA LEU A 69 25.46 -2.69 0.17
C LEU A 69 25.62 -1.78 1.40
N LYS A 70 26.82 -1.75 2.00
CA LYS A 70 27.08 -0.94 3.21
C LYS A 70 27.48 0.51 2.93
N THR A 71 27.80 0.85 1.67
CA THR A 71 28.21 2.21 1.28
C THR A 71 27.65 2.57 -0.09
N GLY A 72 27.38 3.86 -0.33
CA GLY A 72 26.85 4.38 -1.59
C GLY A 72 25.34 4.67 -1.58
N PRO A 73 24.75 5.02 -2.73
CA PRO A 73 23.35 5.47 -2.81
C PRO A 73 22.31 4.39 -2.49
N PHE A 74 22.75 3.13 -2.44
CA PHE A 74 21.95 1.96 -2.05
C PHE A 74 22.21 1.49 -0.61
N ALA A 75 23.05 2.22 0.14
CA ALA A 75 23.28 1.93 1.55
C ALA A 75 22.02 2.16 2.38
N TRP A 76 22.08 1.76 3.65
CA TRP A 76 21.03 1.96 4.64
C TRP A 76 20.53 3.42 4.69
N ASP A 77 21.44 4.39 4.67
CA ASP A 77 21.12 5.84 4.62
C ASP A 77 20.99 6.40 3.19
N GLY A 78 20.90 5.52 2.19
CA GLY A 78 20.94 5.87 0.78
C GLY A 78 19.62 6.47 0.27
N MET A 79 19.72 7.53 -0.52
CA MET A 79 18.55 8.19 -1.16
C MET A 79 17.69 7.20 -1.96
N LEU A 80 18.31 6.29 -2.71
CA LEU A 80 17.60 5.36 -3.60
C LEU A 80 16.97 4.17 -2.86
N SER A 81 17.51 3.87 -1.68
CA SER A 81 17.21 2.66 -0.94
C SER A 81 16.29 2.88 0.25
N TYR A 82 16.36 4.06 0.87
CA TYR A 82 15.50 4.41 2.01
C TYR A 82 14.48 5.50 1.63
N TYR A 83 14.95 6.66 1.16
CA TYR A 83 14.08 7.83 0.98
C TYR A 83 13.06 7.69 -0.15
N ILE A 84 13.48 7.26 -1.34
CA ILE A 84 12.56 7.09 -2.48
C ILE A 84 11.50 6.02 -2.17
N PRO A 85 11.86 4.80 -1.75
CA PRO A 85 10.86 3.77 -1.52
C PRO A 85 9.92 4.15 -0.37
N TYR A 86 10.43 4.78 0.68
CA TYR A 86 9.60 5.27 1.79
C TYR A 86 8.62 6.37 1.36
N ALA A 87 9.07 7.35 0.58
CA ALA A 87 8.19 8.39 0.03
C ALA A 87 7.13 7.80 -0.92
N CYS A 88 7.54 6.85 -1.77
CA CYS A 88 6.64 6.10 -2.64
C CYS A 88 5.58 5.32 -1.84
N TRP A 89 5.99 4.68 -0.74
CA TRP A 89 5.08 3.96 0.15
C TRP A 89 4.06 4.90 0.80
N LEU A 90 4.51 6.02 1.38
CA LEU A 90 3.61 7.02 1.99
C LEU A 90 2.64 7.63 0.98
N GLY A 91 3.13 7.98 -0.20
CA GLY A 91 2.31 8.49 -1.30
C GLY A 91 1.26 7.46 -1.75
N TRP A 92 1.66 6.21 -1.96
CA TRP A 92 0.73 5.15 -2.30
C TRP A 92 -0.28 4.88 -1.19
N TYR A 93 0.15 4.80 0.07
CA TYR A 93 -0.71 4.49 1.21
C TYR A 93 -1.82 5.53 1.36
N THR A 94 -1.49 6.83 1.21
CA THR A 94 -2.50 7.91 1.25
C THR A 94 -3.49 7.80 0.08
N ILE A 95 -3.01 7.59 -1.15
CA ILE A 95 -3.86 7.39 -2.32
C ILE A 95 -4.79 6.19 -2.11
N ALA A 96 -4.24 5.01 -1.82
CA ALA A 96 -5.00 3.78 -1.66
C ALA A 96 -6.05 3.90 -0.54
N SER A 97 -5.67 4.47 0.61
CA SER A 97 -6.58 4.65 1.74
C SER A 97 -7.74 5.59 1.41
N THR A 98 -7.48 6.70 0.73
CA THR A 98 -8.56 7.66 0.38
C THR A 98 -9.59 7.04 -0.56
N TYR A 99 -9.18 6.26 -1.56
CA TYR A 99 -10.08 5.59 -2.48
C TYR A 99 -10.85 4.44 -1.80
N MET A 100 -10.18 3.67 -0.95
CA MET A 100 -10.84 2.60 -0.18
C MET A 100 -11.90 3.15 0.76
N ILE A 101 -11.61 4.23 1.49
CA ILE A 101 -12.58 4.90 2.38
C ILE A 101 -13.76 5.45 1.57
N LYS A 102 -13.50 6.08 0.41
CA LYS A 102 -14.56 6.58 -0.48
C LYS A 102 -15.47 5.45 -0.95
N GLU A 103 -14.91 4.32 -1.36
CA GLU A 103 -15.70 3.17 -1.80
C GLU A 103 -16.52 2.56 -0.67
N VAL A 104 -15.94 2.39 0.53
CA VAL A 104 -16.68 1.89 1.70
C VAL A 104 -17.88 2.78 2.00
N LYS A 105 -17.68 4.10 2.03
CA LYS A 105 -18.76 5.08 2.23
C LYS A 105 -19.82 5.02 1.13
N ARG A 106 -19.42 4.81 -0.13
CA ARG A 106 -20.35 4.65 -1.26
C ARG A 106 -21.22 3.40 -1.11
N ARG A 107 -20.62 2.28 -0.70
CA ARG A 107 -21.34 1.00 -0.47
C ARG A 107 -22.30 1.08 0.71
N GLN A 108 -21.90 1.73 1.80
CA GLN A 108 -22.78 1.95 2.97
C GLN A 108 -24.05 2.72 2.58
N LYS A 109 -23.90 3.84 1.86
CA LYS A 109 -25.05 4.62 1.37
C LYS A 109 -25.98 3.82 0.45
N ALA A 110 -25.41 2.99 -0.43
CA ALA A 110 -26.20 2.14 -1.32
C ALA A 110 -26.98 1.05 -0.55
N SER A 111 -26.41 0.52 0.52
CA SER A 111 -27.06 -0.45 1.41
C SER A 111 -28.21 0.18 2.19
N GLU A 112 -28.03 1.39 2.71
CA GLU A 112 -29.08 2.13 3.45
C GLU A 112 -30.26 2.54 2.56
N ALA A 113 -30.00 2.81 1.27
CA ALA A 113 -31.02 3.21 0.30
C ALA A 113 -31.89 2.03 -0.20
N THR A 114 -31.46 0.78 0.03
CA THR A 114 -32.26 -0.40 -0.33
C THR A 114 -33.04 -0.83 0.91
N PRO A 115 -34.35 -0.50 1.04
CA PRO A 115 -35.14 -1.00 2.16
C PRO A 115 -35.10 -2.53 2.13
N GLU A 116 -34.80 -3.16 3.28
CA GLU A 116 -34.82 -4.61 3.44
C GLU A 116 -36.10 -5.15 2.79
N TYR A 117 -35.94 -6.01 1.78
CA TYR A 117 -37.05 -6.74 1.21
C TYR A 117 -37.70 -7.52 2.34
N ASN A 118 -38.87 -7.05 2.79
CA ASN A 118 -39.66 -7.69 3.82
C ASN A 118 -40.69 -8.60 3.12
N PRO A 119 -40.46 -9.91 3.01
CA PRO A 119 -41.38 -10.84 2.35
C PRO A 119 -42.76 -10.92 3.01
N SER A 120 -42.94 -10.37 4.22
CA SER A 120 -44.25 -10.30 4.88
C SER A 120 -45.19 -9.23 4.30
N LEU A 121 -44.66 -8.20 3.63
CA LEU A 121 -45.45 -7.14 2.99
C LEU A 121 -45.94 -7.52 1.57
N SER A 122 -45.41 -8.59 0.98
CA SER A 122 -45.77 -9.05 -0.37
C SER A 122 -47.00 -9.99 -0.40
N LYS A 123 -47.52 -10.38 0.76
CA LYS A 123 -48.64 -11.34 0.90
C LYS A 123 -49.92 -10.72 1.47
N ALA A 124 -49.99 -9.40 1.60
CA ALA A 124 -51.21 -8.66 1.97
C ALA A 124 -51.87 -8.09 0.71
#